data_AF-A0A1B6KY90-F1
#
_entry.id   AF-A0A1B6KY90-F1
#
_cell.length_a   1.000
_cell.length_b   1.000
_cell.length_c   1.000
_cell.angle_alpha   90.00
_cell.angle_beta   90.00
_cell.angle_gamma   90.00
#
_symmetry.space_group_name_H-M   'P 1'
#
loop_
_entity.id
_entity.type
_entity.pdbx_description
1 polymer ?
#
loop_
_entity_poly.entity_id
_entity_poly.type
_entity_poly.pdbx_seq_one_letter_code
_entity_poly.pdbx_strand_id
1 'polypeptide(L)'
;KDRCQCTGKAQICNICLTRKAQYAPRAGTPGFRPPEVLLKYPCQTTAVDMWSAGVIMLCILSGCYPFFRSPDDITALCEIITVFGTSAVITLAKKIGRNVVCSEKRKPLNLRLLCESLRRRKMTGSIPQPGEPLCQECHHSNTPDHGCLCEDKCMLDLSASHFPGPAFDLLTRLLDVDPDSRISAEEALLHPFITSVPT
;
A
#
# COMPACT_ATOMS: atom_id res chain seq x y z
N LYS A 1 14.17 27.27 -28.00
CA LYS A 1 13.23 26.13 -28.22
C LYS A 1 13.01 25.53 -26.82
N ASP A 2 12.25 26.21 -25.96
CA ASP A 2 12.46 26.10 -24.50
C ASP A 2 11.36 25.27 -23.83
N ARG A 3 11.30 23.98 -24.16
CA ARG A 3 10.39 23.04 -23.50
C ARG A 3 11.17 22.20 -22.49
N CYS A 4 10.60 22.03 -21.30
CA CYS A 4 11.14 21.12 -20.28
C CYS A 4 11.15 19.67 -20.81
N GLN A 5 12.26 18.95 -20.60
CA GLN A 5 12.45 17.55 -21.02
C GLN A 5 12.62 16.57 -19.84
N CYS A 6 12.35 17.03 -18.61
CA CYS A 6 12.52 16.25 -17.38
C CYS A 6 11.37 15.28 -17.11
N THR A 7 10.26 15.39 -17.82
CA THR A 7 9.07 14.53 -17.61
C THR A 7 9.43 13.05 -17.69
N GLY A 8 9.11 12.30 -16.64
CA GLY A 8 9.39 10.86 -16.55
C GLY A 8 10.85 10.50 -16.29
N LYS A 9 11.71 11.48 -15.96
CA LYS A 9 13.12 11.28 -15.65
C LYS A 9 13.43 11.75 -14.22
N ALA A 10 14.42 11.14 -13.59
CA ALA A 10 14.97 11.60 -12.31
C ALA A 10 15.89 12.83 -12.52
N GLN A 11 15.35 13.91 -13.10
CA GLN A 11 16.09 15.12 -13.47
C GLN A 11 15.23 16.36 -13.21
N ILE A 12 15.88 17.50 -13.02
CA ILE A 12 15.23 18.82 -12.85
C ILE A 12 15.86 19.85 -13.78
N CYS A 13 15.11 20.91 -14.09
CA CYS A 13 15.60 22.11 -14.77
C CYS A 13 14.85 23.36 -14.30
N ASN A 14 15.37 24.54 -14.62
CA ASN A 14 14.77 25.82 -14.20
C ASN A 14 13.32 26.00 -14.68
N ILE A 15 12.93 25.36 -15.79
CA ILE A 15 11.57 25.43 -16.32
C ILE A 15 10.58 24.66 -15.43
N CYS A 16 10.94 23.47 -14.93
CA CYS A 16 10.01 22.72 -14.08
C CYS A 16 9.96 23.23 -12.64
N LEU A 17 11.07 23.78 -12.14
CA LEU A 17 11.16 24.35 -10.78
C LEU A 17 10.30 25.61 -10.59
N THR A 18 10.03 26.35 -11.67
CA THR A 18 9.22 27.59 -11.64
C THR A 18 7.72 27.34 -11.79
N ARG A 19 7.30 26.09 -12.03
CA ARG A 19 5.87 25.75 -12.16
C ARG A 19 5.16 25.92 -10.84
N LYS A 20 3.95 26.47 -10.88
CA LYS A 20 3.08 26.56 -9.70
C LYS A 20 2.76 25.16 -9.17
N ALA A 21 2.80 25.01 -7.85
CA ALA A 21 2.38 23.77 -7.20
C ALA A 21 0.90 23.49 -7.51
N GLN A 22 0.58 22.26 -7.86
CA GLN A 22 -0.82 21.89 -8.05
C GLN A 22 -1.54 21.77 -6.71
N TYR A 23 -2.73 22.36 -6.67
CA TYR A 23 -3.70 22.19 -5.60
C TYR A 23 -4.62 20.98 -5.89
N ALA A 24 -4.95 20.24 -4.84
CA ALA A 24 -6.00 19.24 -4.80
C ALA A 24 -6.47 19.10 -3.34
N PRO A 25 -7.73 18.70 -3.10
CA PRO A 25 -8.20 18.36 -1.77
C PRO A 25 -7.27 17.33 -1.09
N ARG A 26 -6.96 17.55 0.18
CA ARG A 26 -6.04 16.70 0.96
C ARG A 26 -6.49 16.57 2.42
N ALA A 27 -7.77 16.79 2.70
CA ALA A 27 -8.31 16.55 4.03
C ALA A 27 -8.12 15.07 4.41
N GLY A 28 -7.97 14.80 5.71
CA GLY A 28 -7.74 13.45 6.24
C GLY A 28 -6.52 13.37 7.14
N THR A 29 -6.31 12.22 7.77
CA THR A 29 -5.23 11.94 8.72
C THR A 29 -4.03 11.30 8.01
N PRO A 30 -2.77 11.70 8.29
CA PRO A 30 -1.59 11.00 7.79
C PRO A 30 -1.66 9.49 8.07
N GLY A 31 -1.23 8.66 7.11
CA GLY A 31 -1.33 7.20 7.18
C GLY A 31 -2.65 6.58 6.70
N PHE A 32 -3.71 7.38 6.53
CA PHE A 32 -5.01 6.90 6.02
C PHE A 32 -5.35 7.39 4.61
N ARG A 33 -4.57 8.32 4.06
CA ARG A 33 -4.84 8.89 2.73
C ARG A 33 -4.55 7.87 1.63
N PRO A 34 -5.45 7.72 0.63
CA PRO A 34 -5.23 6.83 -0.50
C PRO A 34 -4.21 7.40 -1.51
N PRO A 35 -3.69 6.56 -2.42
CA PRO A 35 -2.69 6.96 -3.40
C PRO A 35 -3.11 8.16 -4.26
N GLU A 36 -4.36 8.22 -4.72
CA GLU A 36 -4.87 9.31 -5.56
C GLU A 36 -4.89 10.68 -4.83
N VAL A 37 -5.09 10.70 -3.51
CA VAL A 37 -5.01 11.92 -2.69
C VAL A 37 -3.55 12.36 -2.56
N LEU A 38 -2.63 11.42 -2.29
CA LEU A 38 -1.19 11.70 -2.18
C LEU A 38 -0.60 12.19 -3.52
N LEU A 39 -1.11 11.65 -4.63
CA LEU A 39 -0.79 12.07 -6.00
C LEU A 39 -1.51 13.37 -6.42
N LYS A 40 -2.22 14.02 -5.50
CA LYS A 40 -2.93 15.28 -5.72
C LYS A 40 -3.93 15.20 -6.87
N TYR A 41 -4.71 14.12 -6.95
CA TYR A 41 -5.79 14.01 -7.92
C TYR A 41 -6.95 14.93 -7.52
N PRO A 42 -7.45 15.81 -8.40
CA PRO A 42 -8.53 16.73 -8.05
C PRO A 42 -9.91 16.07 -8.00
N CYS A 43 -10.15 15.00 -8.76
CA CYS A 43 -11.46 14.35 -8.87
C CYS A 43 -11.59 13.16 -7.91
N GLN A 44 -11.62 13.44 -6.61
CA GLN A 44 -11.76 12.41 -5.58
C GLN A 44 -13.22 11.99 -5.40
N THR A 45 -13.45 10.72 -5.07
CA THR A 45 -14.78 10.13 -4.85
C THR A 45 -14.88 9.53 -3.44
N THR A 46 -16.01 8.91 -3.10
CA THR A 46 -16.17 8.15 -1.84
C THR A 46 -15.23 6.95 -1.72
N ALA A 47 -14.54 6.55 -2.80
CA ALA A 47 -13.51 5.52 -2.76
C ALA A 47 -12.36 5.85 -1.79
N VAL A 48 -12.14 7.13 -1.46
CA VAL A 48 -11.13 7.54 -0.47
C VAL A 48 -11.45 7.03 0.94
N ASP A 49 -12.74 6.92 1.27
CA ASP A 49 -13.20 6.41 2.57
C ASP A 49 -13.04 4.88 2.61
N MET A 50 -13.26 4.21 1.48
CA MET A 50 -13.08 2.76 1.36
C MET A 50 -11.62 2.35 1.55
N TRP A 51 -10.67 3.13 1.03
CA TRP A 51 -9.25 2.92 1.33
C TRP A 51 -8.96 3.10 2.83
N SER A 52 -9.50 4.15 3.44
CA SER A 52 -9.31 4.42 4.86
C SER A 52 -9.85 3.27 5.72
N ALA A 53 -11.01 2.71 5.37
CA ALA A 53 -11.55 1.49 5.98
C ALA A 53 -10.63 0.28 5.76
N GLY A 54 -10.04 0.14 4.58
CA GLY A 54 -8.99 -0.85 4.30
C GLY A 54 -7.76 -0.71 5.20
N VAL A 55 -7.30 0.51 5.45
CA VAL A 55 -6.17 0.77 6.38
C VAL A 55 -6.54 0.40 7.82
N ILE A 56 -7.77 0.68 8.25
CA ILE A 56 -8.27 0.24 9.56
C ILE A 56 -8.27 -1.30 9.63
N MET A 57 -8.80 -1.97 8.61
CA MET A 57 -8.82 -3.43 8.54
C MET A 57 -7.40 -4.01 8.51
N LEU A 58 -6.45 -3.37 7.81
CA LEU A 58 -5.04 -3.73 7.80
C LEU A 58 -4.43 -3.65 9.21
N CYS A 59 -4.75 -2.59 9.97
CA CYS A 59 -4.32 -2.47 11.36
C CYS A 59 -4.89 -3.60 12.24
N ILE A 60 -6.18 -3.92 12.05
CA ILE A 60 -6.86 -5.00 12.78
C ILE A 60 -6.24 -6.34 12.47
N LEU A 61 -6.01 -6.68 11.20
CA LEU A 61 -5.50 -7.99 10.77
C LEU A 61 -4.01 -8.18 11.10
N SER A 62 -3.18 -7.16 10.89
CA SER A 62 -1.76 -7.19 11.26
C SER A 62 -1.51 -7.04 12.76
N GLY A 63 -2.46 -6.47 13.51
CA GLY A 63 -2.27 -6.07 14.90
C GLY A 63 -1.34 -4.86 15.05
N CYS A 64 -1.02 -4.14 13.99
CA CYS A 64 -0.13 -2.98 14.00
C CYS A 64 -0.91 -1.68 13.85
N TYR A 65 -0.78 -0.78 14.82
CA TYR A 65 -1.38 0.55 14.77
C TYR A 65 -0.38 1.61 15.29
N PRO A 66 -0.30 2.80 14.65
CA PRO A 66 -0.67 3.04 13.25
C PRO A 66 0.20 2.19 12.30
N PHE A 67 -0.39 1.69 11.21
CA PHE A 67 0.33 0.85 10.23
C PHE A 67 1.30 1.68 9.38
N PHE A 68 0.78 2.72 8.71
CA PHE A 68 1.58 3.72 8.00
C PHE A 68 1.95 4.86 8.95
N ARG A 69 3.23 5.20 9.04
CA ARG A 69 3.79 6.20 9.99
C ARG A 69 4.60 7.26 9.27
N SER A 70 4.02 7.76 8.20
CA SER A 70 4.63 8.74 7.33
C SER A 70 4.58 10.16 7.93
N PRO A 71 5.72 10.86 8.05
CA PRO A 71 5.75 12.28 8.46
C PRO A 71 5.20 13.23 7.38
N ASP A 72 5.22 12.80 6.12
CA ASP A 72 4.77 13.58 4.97
C ASP A 72 4.18 12.68 3.85
N ASP A 73 3.50 13.31 2.90
CA ASP A 73 2.78 12.61 1.83
C ASP A 73 3.69 11.84 0.86
N ILE A 74 4.94 12.27 0.65
CA ILE A 74 5.89 11.53 -0.21
C ILE A 74 6.32 10.27 0.50
N THR A 75 6.63 10.36 1.79
CA THR A 75 6.93 9.18 2.60
C THR A 75 5.73 8.22 2.66
N ALA A 76 4.50 8.74 2.81
CA ALA A 76 3.29 7.93 2.75
C ALA A 76 3.16 7.15 1.44
N LEU A 77 3.43 7.84 0.31
CA LEU A 77 3.39 7.22 -1.01
C LEU A 77 4.49 6.15 -1.15
N CYS A 78 5.68 6.37 -0.60
CA CYS A 78 6.76 5.36 -0.58
C CYS A 78 6.39 4.12 0.25
N GLU A 79 5.76 4.30 1.42
CA GLU A 79 5.27 3.17 2.22
C GLU A 79 4.21 2.37 1.45
N ILE A 80 3.27 3.04 0.79
CA ILE A 80 2.27 2.40 -0.08
C ILE A 80 2.97 1.66 -1.24
N ILE A 81 3.92 2.27 -1.94
CA ILE A 81 4.66 1.62 -3.05
C ILE A 81 5.41 0.37 -2.55
N THR A 82 5.89 0.38 -1.31
CA THR A 82 6.56 -0.78 -0.71
C THR A 82 5.58 -1.94 -0.50
N VAL A 83 4.34 -1.65 -0.08
CA VAL A 83 3.32 -2.68 0.16
C VAL A 83 2.67 -3.17 -1.15
N PHE A 84 2.27 -2.26 -2.03
CA PHE A 84 1.46 -2.59 -3.23
C PHE A 84 2.27 -2.65 -4.52
N GLY A 85 3.58 -2.39 -4.45
CA GLY A 85 4.48 -2.45 -5.59
C GLY A 85 4.46 -1.20 -6.48
N THR A 86 5.54 -1.02 -7.21
CA THR A 86 5.78 0.17 -8.05
C THR A 86 4.86 0.22 -9.27
N SER A 87 4.57 -0.94 -9.89
CA SER A 87 3.81 -0.99 -11.14
C SER A 87 2.36 -0.53 -10.98
N ALA A 88 1.69 -0.91 -9.90
CA ALA A 88 0.30 -0.51 -9.62
C ALA A 88 0.19 1.01 -9.46
N VAL A 89 1.05 1.61 -8.63
CA VAL A 89 1.04 3.06 -8.37
C VAL A 89 1.44 3.88 -9.60
N ILE A 90 2.40 3.42 -10.41
CA ILE A 90 2.74 4.09 -11.68
C ILE A 90 1.58 4.02 -12.68
N THR A 91 0.87 2.88 -12.73
CA THR A 91 -0.28 2.70 -13.62
C THR A 91 -1.40 3.65 -13.24
N LEU A 92 -1.76 3.71 -11.95
CA LEU A 92 -2.69 4.70 -11.43
C LEU A 92 -2.22 6.12 -11.77
N ALA A 93 -0.98 6.48 -11.43
CA ALA A 93 -0.45 7.81 -11.66
C ALA A 93 -0.64 8.22 -13.13
N LYS A 94 -0.26 7.35 -14.08
CA LYS A 94 -0.47 7.62 -15.52
C LYS A 94 -1.95 7.83 -15.85
N LYS A 95 -2.84 6.97 -15.34
CA LYS A 95 -4.30 7.06 -15.54
C LYS A 95 -4.85 8.42 -15.09
N ILE A 96 -4.37 8.94 -13.97
CA ILE A 96 -4.82 10.24 -13.42
C ILE A 96 -3.99 11.44 -13.90
N GLY A 97 -3.18 11.30 -14.96
CA GLY A 97 -2.40 12.40 -15.54
C GLY A 97 -1.17 12.81 -14.72
N ARG A 98 -0.61 11.88 -13.94
CA ARG A 98 0.59 12.02 -13.11
C ARG A 98 1.74 11.16 -13.60
N ASN A 99 2.94 11.52 -13.15
CA ASN A 99 4.14 10.73 -13.37
C ASN A 99 4.82 10.50 -12.03
N VAL A 100 5.03 9.23 -11.68
CA VAL A 100 5.83 8.81 -10.52
C VAL A 100 7.08 8.12 -11.06
N VAL A 101 8.24 8.55 -10.59
CA VAL A 101 9.53 7.95 -10.92
C VAL A 101 10.10 7.38 -9.63
N CYS A 102 10.35 6.07 -9.61
CA CYS A 102 10.99 5.39 -8.50
C CYS A 102 12.39 4.97 -8.92
N SER A 103 13.41 5.27 -8.09
CA SER A 103 14.78 4.83 -8.34
C SER A 103 14.91 3.31 -8.29
N GLU A 104 14.14 2.67 -7.42
CA GLU A 104 14.08 1.22 -7.27
C GLU A 104 12.65 0.73 -7.55
N LYS A 105 12.54 -0.39 -8.27
CA LYS A 105 11.26 -1.07 -8.48
C LYS A 105 11.02 -2.08 -7.36
N ARG A 106 9.80 -2.09 -6.83
CA ARG A 106 9.32 -2.99 -5.77
C ARG A 106 8.18 -3.85 -6.32
N LYS A 107 8.23 -5.16 -6.06
CA LYS A 107 7.08 -6.07 -6.27
C LYS A 107 6.07 -5.90 -5.13
N PRO A 108 4.77 -6.17 -5.34
CA PRO A 108 3.79 -6.14 -4.27
C PRO A 108 4.08 -7.20 -3.19
N LEU A 109 3.63 -6.92 -1.98
CA LEU A 109 3.58 -7.86 -0.86
C LEU A 109 2.26 -8.62 -0.88
N ASN A 110 2.28 -9.86 -0.38
CA ASN A 110 1.05 -10.57 -0.07
C ASN A 110 0.51 -10.07 1.29
N LEU A 111 -0.66 -9.44 1.30
CA LEU A 111 -1.22 -8.82 2.52
C LEU A 111 -1.52 -9.83 3.63
N ARG A 112 -1.88 -11.07 3.29
CA ARG A 112 -2.11 -12.12 4.28
C ARG A 112 -0.81 -12.48 5.00
N LEU A 113 0.23 -12.77 4.24
CA LEU A 113 1.56 -13.08 4.79
C LEU A 113 2.12 -11.92 5.62
N LEU A 114 1.96 -10.69 5.13
CA LEU A 114 2.36 -9.48 5.84
C LEU A 114 1.66 -9.36 7.19
N CYS A 115 0.34 -9.48 7.22
CA CYS A 115 -0.44 -9.38 8.46
C CYS A 115 -0.06 -10.47 9.46
N GLU A 116 0.05 -11.72 9.01
CA GLU A 116 0.39 -12.85 9.89
C GLU A 116 1.80 -12.74 10.46
N SER A 117 2.78 -12.35 9.63
CA SER A 117 4.17 -12.12 10.06
C SER A 117 4.26 -11.03 11.13
N LEU A 118 3.60 -9.88 10.89
CA LEU A 118 3.58 -8.77 11.84
C LEU A 118 2.91 -9.15 13.17
N ARG A 119 1.81 -9.92 13.12
CA ARG A 119 1.11 -10.39 14.31
C ARG A 119 1.95 -11.36 15.14
N ARG A 120 2.58 -12.35 14.49
CA ARG A 120 3.45 -13.33 15.17
C ARG A 120 4.61 -12.63 15.87
N ARG A 121 5.26 -11.67 15.20
CA ARG A 121 6.34 -10.88 15.80
C ARG A 121 5.92 -10.19 17.09
N LYS A 122 4.69 -9.65 17.14
CA LYS A 122 4.13 -9.07 18.36
C LYS A 122 3.93 -10.08 19.49
N MET A 123 3.61 -11.34 19.16
CA MET A 123 3.44 -12.41 20.15
C MET A 123 4.78 -12.96 20.65
N THR A 124 5.76 -13.14 19.76
CA THR A 124 7.08 -13.70 20.09
C THR A 124 8.03 -12.66 20.68
N GLY A 125 7.79 -11.37 20.47
CA GLY A 125 8.67 -10.29 20.91
C GLY A 125 9.99 -10.22 20.15
N SER A 126 10.16 -10.99 19.07
CA SER A 126 11.41 -11.02 18.30
C SER A 126 11.61 -9.73 17.49
N ILE A 127 12.70 -9.02 17.76
CA ILE A 127 13.09 -7.83 17.00
C ILE A 127 14.08 -8.28 15.90
N PRO A 128 13.90 -7.86 14.64
CA PRO A 128 14.86 -8.16 13.58
C PRO A 128 16.26 -7.65 13.96
N GLN A 129 17.29 -8.47 13.78
CA GLN A 129 18.65 -8.01 14.03
C GLN A 129 19.16 -7.13 12.88
N PRO A 130 19.97 -6.10 13.15
CA PRO A 130 20.60 -5.31 12.09
C PRO A 130 21.46 -6.21 11.20
N GLY A 131 21.23 -6.18 9.87
CA GLY A 131 22.01 -6.95 8.90
C GLY A 131 21.35 -8.24 8.39
N GLU A 132 20.07 -8.49 8.70
CA GLU A 132 19.32 -9.59 8.08
C GLU A 132 19.27 -9.43 6.54
N PRO A 133 19.49 -10.52 5.78
CA PRO A 133 19.59 -10.44 4.33
C PRO A 133 18.26 -9.99 3.71
N LEU A 134 18.33 -9.02 2.80
CA LEU A 134 17.19 -8.68 1.95
C LEU A 134 16.93 -9.80 0.95
N CYS A 135 15.67 -9.99 0.57
CA CYS A 135 15.34 -10.86 -0.54
C CYS A 135 15.86 -10.27 -1.84
N GLN A 136 16.52 -11.09 -2.65
CA GLN A 136 17.14 -10.65 -3.91
C GLN A 136 16.13 -10.33 -5.03
N GLU A 137 14.87 -10.75 -4.90
CA GLU A 137 13.82 -10.47 -5.89
C GLU A 137 12.89 -9.34 -5.47
N CYS A 138 12.54 -9.29 -4.18
CA CYS A 138 11.56 -8.35 -3.65
C CYS A 138 12.19 -7.12 -2.97
N HIS A 139 13.47 -7.20 -2.62
CA HIS A 139 14.23 -6.23 -1.82
C HIS A 139 13.56 -5.88 -0.47
N HIS A 140 12.66 -6.74 0.02
CA HIS A 140 12.10 -6.66 1.37
C HIS A 140 12.93 -7.49 2.35
N SER A 141 12.85 -7.17 3.64
CA SER A 141 13.51 -7.92 4.70
C SER A 141 13.07 -9.38 4.68
N ASN A 142 14.02 -10.32 4.61
CA ASN A 142 13.72 -11.71 4.93
C ASN A 142 13.65 -11.83 6.45
N THR A 143 12.66 -12.55 6.95
CA THR A 143 12.65 -12.93 8.36
C THR A 143 13.10 -14.38 8.52
N PRO A 144 13.93 -14.71 9.53
CA PRO A 144 14.47 -16.06 9.75
C PRO A 144 13.39 -17.15 9.79
N ASP A 145 12.21 -16.82 10.33
CA ASP A 145 11.15 -17.79 10.55
C ASP A 145 10.34 -18.11 9.28
N HIS A 146 10.36 -17.24 8.25
CA HIS A 146 9.30 -17.17 7.23
C HIS A 146 9.76 -16.88 5.78
N GLY A 147 11.02 -16.45 5.57
CA GLY A 147 11.52 -16.01 4.25
C GLY A 147 11.10 -14.58 3.84
N CYS A 148 10.89 -14.32 2.53
CA CYS A 148 10.33 -13.04 2.01
C CYS A 148 8.79 -13.09 2.01
N LEU A 149 8.17 -11.93 2.21
CA LEU A 149 6.71 -11.69 2.17
C LEU A 149 6.12 -11.58 0.74
N CYS A 150 6.87 -11.98 -0.28
CA CYS A 150 6.39 -11.96 -1.66
C CYS A 150 5.67 -13.23 -2.04
N GLU A 151 4.76 -13.06 -2.99
CA GLU A 151 3.72 -14.01 -3.40
C GLU A 151 4.27 -15.40 -3.77
N ASP A 152 5.52 -15.48 -4.26
CA ASP A 152 6.03 -16.69 -4.94
C ASP A 152 6.81 -17.68 -4.05
N LYS A 153 7.17 -17.36 -2.79
CA LYS A 153 8.17 -18.17 -2.03
C LYS A 153 7.93 -18.36 -0.52
N CYS A 154 6.72 -18.14 -0.01
CA CYS A 154 6.51 -18.22 1.43
C CYS A 154 6.10 -19.62 1.90
N MET A 155 6.84 -20.15 2.87
CA MET A 155 6.56 -21.43 3.57
C MET A 155 5.71 -21.22 4.84
N LEU A 156 5.00 -20.09 4.95
CA LEU A 156 4.16 -19.82 6.12
C LEU A 156 3.07 -20.87 6.22
N ASP A 157 3.05 -21.62 7.32
CA ASP A 157 1.87 -22.39 7.67
C ASP A 157 0.72 -21.43 7.99
N LEU A 158 -0.25 -21.38 7.07
CA LEU A 158 -1.47 -20.59 7.15
C LEU A 158 -2.59 -21.35 7.88
N SER A 159 -2.37 -22.61 8.30
CA SER A 159 -3.36 -23.42 9.02
C SER A 159 -3.67 -22.86 10.41
N ALA A 160 -2.71 -22.16 11.03
CA ALA A 160 -2.86 -21.43 12.29
C ALA A 160 -3.28 -19.96 12.12
N SER A 161 -3.78 -19.57 10.94
CA SER A 161 -4.22 -18.20 10.70
C SER A 161 -5.39 -17.82 11.61
N HIS A 162 -5.26 -16.72 12.32
CA HIS A 162 -6.28 -16.23 13.25
C HIS A 162 -7.54 -15.70 12.53
N PHE A 163 -7.44 -15.38 11.24
CA PHE A 163 -8.51 -14.78 10.47
C PHE A 163 -8.83 -15.64 9.24
N PRO A 164 -10.11 -15.72 8.85
CA PRO A 164 -10.52 -16.51 7.70
C PRO A 164 -10.01 -15.87 6.39
N GLY A 165 -9.78 -16.70 5.37
CA GLY A 165 -9.33 -16.25 4.04
C GLY A 165 -10.14 -15.07 3.46
N PRO A 166 -11.49 -15.10 3.51
CA PRO A 166 -12.34 -13.98 3.09
C PRO A 166 -12.01 -12.62 3.74
N ALA A 167 -11.42 -12.59 4.93
CA ALA A 167 -10.99 -11.33 5.55
C ALA A 167 -9.88 -10.66 4.73
N PHE A 168 -8.92 -11.44 4.26
CA PHE A 168 -7.82 -10.94 3.44
C PHE A 168 -8.25 -10.62 2.02
N ASP A 169 -9.26 -11.32 1.50
CA ASP A 169 -9.89 -10.99 0.22
C ASP A 169 -10.64 -9.64 0.28
N LEU A 170 -11.42 -9.39 1.35
CA LEU A 170 -12.03 -8.07 1.52
C LEU A 170 -10.96 -6.98 1.66
N LEU A 171 -9.89 -7.26 2.42
CA LEU A 171 -8.79 -6.33 2.62
C LEU A 171 -8.13 -5.92 1.28
N THR A 172 -7.84 -6.86 0.39
CA THR A 172 -7.23 -6.57 -0.91
C THR A 172 -8.16 -5.73 -1.80
N ARG A 173 -9.48 -5.95 -1.73
CA ARG A 173 -10.47 -5.16 -2.48
C ARG A 173 -10.66 -3.73 -1.92
N LEU A 174 -10.56 -3.56 -0.59
CA LEU A 174 -10.60 -2.23 0.06
C LEU A 174 -9.33 -1.43 -0.23
N LEU A 175 -8.18 -2.10 -0.29
CA LEU A 175 -6.87 -1.51 -0.55
C LEU A 175 -6.45 -1.59 -2.02
N ASP A 176 -7.41 -1.67 -2.94
CA ASP A 176 -7.13 -1.51 -4.37
C ASP A 176 -6.56 -0.11 -4.61
N VAL A 177 -5.40 -0.07 -5.27
CA VAL A 177 -4.71 1.17 -5.59
C VAL A 177 -5.56 2.01 -6.54
N ASP A 178 -6.28 1.40 -7.49
CA ASP A 178 -7.12 2.12 -8.43
C ASP A 178 -8.50 2.43 -7.81
N PRO A 179 -8.85 3.72 -7.58
CA PRO A 179 -10.12 4.08 -6.96
C PRO A 179 -11.35 3.70 -7.80
N ASP A 180 -11.21 3.47 -9.10
CA ASP A 180 -12.34 3.12 -9.96
C ASP A 180 -12.71 1.62 -9.86
N SER A 181 -11.76 0.76 -9.47
CA SER A 181 -11.99 -0.68 -9.24
C SER A 181 -12.06 -1.07 -7.77
N ARG A 182 -11.71 -0.14 -6.87
CA ARG A 182 -11.84 -0.30 -5.42
C ARG A 182 -13.28 -0.57 -5.03
N ILE A 183 -13.49 -1.55 -4.16
CA ILE A 183 -14.81 -1.96 -3.71
C ILE A 183 -15.58 -0.81 -3.06
N SER A 184 -16.85 -0.67 -3.40
CA SER A 184 -17.76 0.28 -2.77
C SER A 184 -18.26 -0.22 -1.41
N ALA A 185 -18.85 0.66 -0.61
CA ALA A 185 -19.45 0.28 0.67
C ALA A 185 -20.59 -0.75 0.51
N GLU A 186 -21.44 -0.57 -0.51
CA GLU A 186 -22.55 -1.48 -0.81
C GLU A 186 -22.02 -2.88 -1.16
N GLU A 187 -21.04 -2.98 -2.04
CA GLU A 187 -20.42 -4.26 -2.40
C GLU A 187 -19.68 -4.91 -1.21
N ALA A 188 -19.05 -4.10 -0.35
CA ALA A 188 -18.36 -4.60 0.84
C ALA A 188 -19.35 -5.23 1.84
N LEU A 189 -20.56 -4.68 1.98
CA LEU A 189 -21.61 -5.27 2.83
C LEU A 189 -22.11 -6.62 2.33
N LEU A 190 -22.01 -6.87 1.02
CA LEU A 190 -22.37 -8.13 0.38
C LEU A 190 -21.19 -9.13 0.33
N HIS A 191 -20.02 -8.74 0.84
CA HIS A 191 -18.82 -9.55 0.76
C HIS A 191 -18.93 -10.80 1.66
N PRO A 192 -18.45 -11.99 1.24
CA PRO A 192 -18.52 -13.22 2.02
C PRO A 192 -18.00 -13.10 3.45
N PHE A 193 -16.99 -12.25 3.69
CA PHE A 193 -16.46 -11.98 5.03
C PHE A 193 -17.47 -11.30 5.98
N ILE A 194 -18.33 -10.44 5.45
CA ILE A 194 -19.35 -9.70 6.21
C ILE A 194 -20.63 -10.52 6.33
N THR A 195 -21.01 -11.22 5.25
CA THR A 195 -22.27 -11.97 5.19
C THR A 195 -22.16 -13.37 5.78
N SER A 196 -20.96 -13.93 5.95
CA SER A 196 -20.80 -15.23 6.61
C SER A 196 -21.23 -15.11 8.06
N VAL A 197 -22.24 -15.89 8.44
CA VAL A 197 -22.66 -16.03 9.84
C VAL A 197 -21.46 -16.57 10.63
N PRO A 198 -21.11 -15.99 11.80
CA PRO A 198 -20.09 -16.55 12.66
C PRO A 198 -20.47 -18.00 13.00
N THR A 199 -19.62 -18.96 12.62
CA THR A 199 -19.72 -20.35 13.08
C THR A 199 -19.39 -20.45 14.55
#